data_AF-A0A941F025-F1
#
_entry.id   AF-A0A941F025-F1
#
_cell.length_a   1.000
_cell.length_b   1.000
_cell.length_c   1.000
_cell.angle_alpha   90.00
_cell.angle_beta   90.00
_cell.angle_gamma   90.00
#
_symmetry.space_group_name_H-M   'P 1'
#
loop_
_entity.id
_entity.type
_entity.pdbx_description
1 polymer ?
#
loop_
_entity_poly.entity_id
_entity_poly.type
_entity_poly.pdbx_seq_one_letter_code
_entity_poly.pdbx_strand_id
1 'polypeptide(L)'
;MEHVSKWYPGPAGQQLVLDDISLDVAPGEFVTLLGASGCGKSTLLNLVAGLDRPSGGTITTDGRPALMFQEHALFPWLTAGKNIELALKLRGVAKNERRGRAEELLE
;
A
#
# COMPACT_ATOMS: atom_id res chain seq x y z
N MET A 1 -6.40 -8.30 -10.50
CA MET A 1 -7.57 -8.18 -9.59
C MET A 1 -8.84 -8.31 -10.40
N GLU A 2 -9.86 -8.95 -9.84
CA GLU A 2 -11.07 -9.35 -10.56
C GLU A 2 -12.32 -8.96 -9.78
N HIS A 3 -13.21 -8.21 -10.43
CA HIS A 3 -14.55 -7.83 -9.95
C HIS A 3 -14.57 -7.22 -8.54
N VAL A 4 -13.61 -6.34 -8.24
CA VAL A 4 -13.40 -5.77 -6.90
C VAL A 4 -14.43 -4.69 -6.61
N SER A 5 -15.21 -4.91 -5.55
CA SER A 5 -16.15 -3.92 -5.00
C SER A 5 -15.88 -3.61 -3.53
N LYS A 6 -16.15 -2.37 -3.13
CA LYS A 6 -15.97 -1.91 -1.75
C LYS A 6 -17.12 -1.01 -1.31
N TRP A 7 -17.76 -1.41 -0.22
CA TRP A 7 -18.76 -0.61 0.50
C TRP A 7 -18.24 -0.26 1.89
N TYR A 8 -18.56 0.95 2.34
CA TYR A 8 -18.37 1.36 3.73
C TYR A 8 -19.73 1.66 4.38
N PRO A 9 -19.86 1.49 5.70
CA PRO A 9 -21.03 2.00 6.42
C PRO A 9 -21.03 3.52 6.35
N GLY A 10 -22.15 4.10 5.92
CA GLY A 10 -22.38 5.53 5.84
C GLY A 10 -23.70 5.94 6.52
N PRO A 11 -23.95 7.26 6.65
CA PRO A 11 -25.11 7.78 7.39
C PRO A 11 -26.47 7.34 6.82
N ALA A 12 -26.55 7.06 5.52
CA ALA A 12 -27.77 6.66 4.81
C ALA A 12 -27.78 5.16 4.44
N GLY A 13 -26.91 4.35 5.05
CA GLY A 13 -26.74 2.92 4.72
C GLY A 13 -25.35 2.64 4.13
N GLN A 14 -25.23 1.57 3.34
CA GLN A 14 -23.97 1.23 2.69
C GLN A 14 -23.64 2.22 1.57
N GLN A 15 -22.46 2.83 1.65
CA GLN A 15 -21.91 3.67 0.59
C GLN A 15 -20.96 2.86 -0.28
N LEU A 16 -21.32 2.72 -1.56
CA LEU A 16 -20.46 2.15 -2.59
C LEU A 16 -19.33 3.12 -2.93
N VAL A 17 -18.08 2.66 -2.82
CA VAL A 17 -16.86 3.44 -3.11
C VAL A 17 -16.11 2.90 -4.31
N LEU A 18 -16.05 1.58 -4.45
CA LEU A 18 -15.50 0.91 -5.64
C LEU A 18 -16.56 -0.05 -6.17
N ASP A 19 -16.81 0.02 -7.48
CA ASP A 19 -17.86 -0.75 -8.15
C ASP A 19 -17.24 -1.58 -9.28
N ASP A 20 -17.20 -2.90 -9.08
CA ASP A 20 -16.82 -3.91 -10.07
C ASP A 20 -15.50 -3.62 -10.82
N ILE A 21 -14.46 -3.28 -10.08
CA ILE A 21 -13.16 -2.92 -10.66
C ILE A 21 -12.35 -4.18 -11.01
N SER A 22 -11.97 -4.30 -12.28
CA SER A 22 -11.02 -5.31 -12.75
C SER A 22 -9.80 -4.64 -13.37
N LEU A 23 -8.61 -5.06 -12.95
CA LEU A 23 -7.32 -4.51 -13.39
C LEU A 23 -6.25 -5.59 -13.31
N ASP A 24 -5.49 -5.75 -14.39
CA ASP A 24 -4.29 -6.58 -14.44
C ASP A 24 -3.08 -5.69 -14.70
N VAL A 25 -1.98 -5.93 -14.00
CA VAL A 25 -0.75 -5.12 -14.08
C VAL A 25 0.43 -6.06 -14.26
N ALA A 26 1.14 -5.91 -15.36
CA ALA A 26 2.25 -6.80 -15.69
C ALA A 26 3.51 -6.46 -14.87
N PRO A 27 4.42 -7.43 -14.65
CA PRO A 27 5.71 -7.17 -14.01
C PRO A 27 6.50 -6.08 -14.75
N GLY A 28 6.94 -5.05 -14.01
CA GLY A 28 7.69 -3.92 -14.55
C GLY A 28 6.83 -2.81 -15.17
N GLU A 29 5.51 -2.95 -15.17
CA GLU A 29 4.60 -1.92 -15.64
C GLU A 29 4.48 -0.76 -14.63
N PHE A 30 4.42 0.46 -15.15
CA PHE A 30 4.14 1.66 -14.36
C PHE A 30 2.73 2.16 -14.62
N VAL A 31 1.86 2.03 -13.62
CA VAL A 31 0.44 2.40 -13.71
C VAL A 31 0.14 3.59 -12.82
N THR A 32 -0.62 4.55 -13.32
CA THR A 32 -1.08 5.72 -12.56
C THR A 32 -2.60 5.72 -12.46
N LEU A 33 -3.13 5.88 -11.25
CA LEU A 33 -4.57 6.01 -11.00
C LEU A 33 -4.95 7.50 -10.90
N LEU A 34 -5.74 7.99 -11.85
CA LEU A 34 -6.20 9.37 -11.92
C LEU A 34 -7.70 9.48 -11.63
N GLY A 35 -8.10 10.59 -11.00
CA GLY A 35 -9.51 10.87 -10.70
C GLY A 35 -9.67 11.94 -9.63
N ALA A 36 -10.87 12.53 -9.53
CA ALA A 36 -11.19 13.58 -8.57
C ALA A 36 -11.01 13.13 -7.10
N SER A 37 -10.89 14.08 -6.17
CA SER A 37 -10.90 13.74 -4.74
C SER A 37 -12.17 12.96 -4.38
N GLY A 38 -12.04 11.90 -3.57
CA GLY A 38 -13.17 11.06 -3.16
C GLY A 38 -13.59 9.96 -4.14
N CYS A 39 -13.00 9.85 -5.34
CA CYS A 39 -13.38 8.81 -6.31
C CYS A 39 -12.86 7.38 -5.99
N GLY A 40 -12.35 7.13 -4.78
CA GLY A 40 -11.92 5.79 -4.36
C GLY A 40 -10.45 5.39 -4.65
N LYS A 41 -9.60 6.29 -5.17
CA LYS A 41 -8.17 5.97 -5.44
C LYS A 41 -7.42 5.41 -4.23
N SER A 42 -7.47 6.12 -3.11
CA SER A 42 -6.79 5.70 -1.88
C SER A 42 -7.41 4.42 -1.32
N THR A 43 -8.71 4.22 -1.48
CA THR A 43 -9.39 2.96 -1.16
C THR A 43 -8.81 1.82 -1.99
N LEU A 44 -8.70 1.98 -3.31
CA LEU A 44 -8.15 0.95 -4.19
C LEU A 44 -6.70 0.61 -3.83
N LEU A 45 -5.86 1.62 -3.60
CA LEU A 45 -4.46 1.42 -3.19
C LEU A 45 -4.35 0.71 -1.82
N ASN A 46 -5.22 1.03 -0.86
CA ASN A 46 -5.25 0.35 0.44
C ASN A 46 -5.65 -1.13 0.30
N LEU A 47 -6.60 -1.44 -0.59
CA LEU A 47 -7.00 -2.82 -0.87
C LEU A 47 -5.84 -3.60 -1.52
N VAL A 48 -5.16 -3.01 -2.50
CA VAL A 48 -3.97 -3.62 -3.14
C VAL A 48 -2.85 -3.85 -2.14
N ALA A 49 -2.60 -2.90 -1.24
CA ALA A 49 -1.60 -3.02 -0.18
C ALA A 49 -2.00 -4.01 0.94
N GLY A 50 -3.21 -4.55 0.91
CA GLY A 50 -3.73 -5.46 1.95
C GLY A 50 -4.01 -4.78 3.29
N LEU A 51 -4.13 -3.44 3.32
CA LEU A 51 -4.47 -2.67 4.52
C LEU A 51 -5.98 -2.69 4.82
N ASP A 52 -6.79 -3.01 3.81
CA ASP A 52 -8.23 -3.23 3.94
C ASP A 52 -8.62 -4.41 3.03
N ARG A 53 -9.81 -4.98 3.23
CA ARG A 53 -10.31 -6.12 2.46
C ARG A 53 -11.39 -5.69 1.47
N PRO A 54 -11.40 -6.24 0.25
CA PRO A 54 -12.51 -6.00 -0.66
C PRO A 54 -13.80 -6.55 -0.03
N SER A 55 -14.92 -5.89 -0.30
CA SER A 55 -16.20 -6.39 0.16
C SER A 55 -16.78 -7.42 -0.82
N GLY A 56 -16.35 -7.38 -2.09
CA GLY A 56 -16.61 -8.40 -3.11
C GLY A 56 -15.45 -8.48 -4.11
N GLY A 57 -15.34 -9.60 -4.82
CA GLY A 57 -14.25 -9.87 -5.76
C GLY A 57 -12.95 -10.29 -5.08
N THR A 58 -11.86 -10.30 -5.86
CA THR A 58 -10.55 -10.79 -5.40
C THR A 58 -9.38 -9.94 -5.88
N ILE A 59 -8.39 -9.79 -4.99
CA ILE A 59 -7.12 -9.14 -5.29
C ILE A 59 -6.01 -10.14 -5.02
N THR A 60 -5.15 -10.33 -6.03
CA THR A 60 -3.96 -11.18 -5.98
C THR A 60 -2.74 -10.31 -6.22
N THR A 61 -1.68 -10.54 -5.43
CA THR A 61 -0.39 -9.84 -5.58
C THR A 61 0.75 -10.83 -5.35
N ASP A 62 1.84 -10.65 -6.10
CA ASP A 62 3.04 -11.47 -5.92
C ASP A 62 3.81 -10.98 -4.68
N GLY A 63 3.53 -11.63 -3.56
CA GLY A 63 4.17 -11.33 -2.28
C GLY A 63 3.46 -10.24 -1.48
N ARG A 64 4.22 -9.42 -0.75
CA ARG A 64 3.68 -8.33 0.09
C ARG A 64 4.02 -7.00 -0.55
N PRO A 65 3.03 -6.28 -1.11
CA PRO A 65 3.26 -4.94 -1.66
C PRO A 65 3.84 -4.01 -0.60
N ALA A 66 4.76 -3.15 -1.03
CA ALA A 66 5.18 -2.00 -0.24
C ALA A 66 4.25 -0.82 -0.54
N LEU A 67 3.95 -0.01 0.47
CA LEU A 67 3.13 1.18 0.34
C LEU A 67 3.93 2.40 0.82
N MET A 68 3.85 3.48 0.06
CA MET A 68 4.32 4.79 0.46
C MET A 68 3.11 5.71 0.60
N PHE A 69 3.01 6.41 1.73
CA PHE A 69 1.95 7.38 1.98
C PHE A 69 2.31 8.73 1.36
N GLN A 70 1.28 9.52 1.04
CA GLN A 70 1.46 10.87 0.52
C GLN A 70 2.20 11.77 1.52
N GLU A 71 1.86 11.65 2.81
CA GLU A 71 2.66 12.21 3.89
C GLU A 71 3.73 11.19 4.30
N HIS A 72 4.95 11.66 4.57
CA HIS A 72 6.13 10.81 4.68
C HIS A 72 6.03 9.66 5.71
N ALA A 73 5.08 9.71 6.65
CA ALA A 73 4.82 8.67 7.66
C ALA A 73 6.08 8.15 8.38
N LEU A 74 7.12 8.99 8.45
CA LEU A 74 8.39 8.71 9.12
C LEU A 74 8.23 8.94 10.61
N PHE A 75 9.04 8.24 11.40
CA PHE A 75 9.19 8.53 12.82
C PHE A 75 10.11 9.74 12.99
N PRO A 76 9.60 10.91 13.42
CA PRO A 76 10.36 12.16 13.41
C PRO A 76 11.51 12.19 14.43
N TRP A 77 11.48 11.32 15.43
CA TRP A 77 12.55 11.15 16.41
C TRP A 77 13.67 10.19 15.95
N LEU A 78 13.57 9.64 14.73
CA LEU A 78 14.58 8.77 14.13
C LEU A 78 15.25 9.49 12.95
N THR A 79 16.53 9.21 12.71
CA THR A 79 17.21 9.61 11.47
C THR A 79 16.66 8.84 10.27
N ALA A 80 16.94 9.29 9.04
CA ALA A 80 16.54 8.56 7.83
C ALA A 80 17.01 7.10 7.84
N GLY A 81 18.30 6.87 8.14
CA GLY A 81 18.85 5.52 8.28
C GLY A 81 18.15 4.69 9.36
N LYS A 82 17.82 5.28 10.51
CA LYS A 82 17.09 4.57 11.58
C LYS A 82 15.64 4.22 11.19
N ASN A 83 14.98 5.02 10.35
CA ASN A 83 13.68 4.66 9.79
C ASN A 83 13.80 3.45 8.85
N ILE A 84 14.85 3.38 8.03
CA ILE A 84 15.14 2.23 7.15
C ILE A 84 15.48 0.98 7.98
N GLU A 85 16.37 1.09 8.97
CA GLU A 85 16.74 -0.02 9.86
C GLU A 85 15.51 -0.59 10.60
N LEU A 86 14.56 0.25 10.96
CA LEU A 86 13.31 -0.18 11.58
C LEU A 86 12.47 -1.05 10.63
N ALA A 87 12.32 -0.64 9.36
CA ALA A 87 11.64 -1.45 8.35
C ALA A 87 12.35 -2.79 8.12
N LEU A 88 13.69 -2.78 8.02
CA LEU A 88 14.51 -4.00 7.89
C LEU A 88 14.36 -4.93 9.11
N LYS A 89 14.29 -4.36 10.31
CA LYS A 89 14.01 -5.12 11.55
C LYS A 89 12.65 -5.82 11.49
N LEU A 90 11.60 -5.12 11.07
CA LEU A 90 10.24 -5.68 10.94
C LEU A 90 10.16 -6.76 9.86
N ARG A 91 11.03 -6.68 8.83
CA ARG A 91 11.20 -7.70 7.79
C ARG A 91 12.05 -8.89 8.23
N GLY A 92 12.59 -8.90 9.45
CA GLY A 92 13.36 -10.01 10.01
C GLY A 92 14.86 -10.01 9.66
N VAL A 93 15.40 -8.92 9.12
CA VAL A 93 16.84 -8.82 8.79
C VAL A 93 17.70 -8.84 10.06
N ALA A 94 18.84 -9.53 10.05
CA ALA A 94 19.73 -9.67 11.20
C ALA A 94 20.34 -8.33 11.63
N LYS A 95 20.56 -8.12 12.94
CA LYS A 95 20.98 -6.82 13.51
C LYS A 95 22.30 -6.30 12.92
N ASN A 96 23.25 -7.19 12.65
CA ASN A 96 24.56 -6.89 12.08
C ASN A 96 24.50 -6.45 10.60
N GLU A 97 23.46 -6.84 9.86
CA GLU A 97 23.31 -6.52 8.44
C GLU A 97 22.55 -5.21 8.19
N ARG A 98 21.69 -4.79 9.14
CA ARG A 98 20.76 -3.66 8.92
C ARG A 98 21.45 -2.35 8.60
N ARG A 99 22.56 -2.03 9.27
CA ARG A 99 23.24 -0.74 9.09
C ARG A 99 23.83 -0.60 7.69
N GLY A 100 24.60 -1.60 7.24
CA GLY A 100 25.17 -1.59 5.89
C GLY A 100 24.08 -1.51 4.82
N ARG A 101 23.01 -2.29 4.99
CA ARG A 101 21.88 -2.26 4.06
C ARG A 101 21.07 -0.96 4.09
N ALA A 102 21.06 -0.26 5.23
CA ALA A 102 20.43 1.05 5.32
C ALA A 102 21.29 2.13 4.65
N GLU A 103 22.62 2.04 4.76
CA GLU A 103 23.56 2.93 4.05
C GLU A 103 23.45 2.74 2.53
N GLU A 104 23.44 1.49 2.04
CA GLU A 104 23.23 1.17 0.62
C GLU A 104 21.91 1.72 0.05
N LEU A 105 20.85 1.80 0.86
CA LEU A 105 19.54 2.31 0.44
C LEU A 105 19.42 3.85 0.54
N LEU A 106 20.39 4.51 1.18
CA LEU A 106 20.45 5.97 1.31
C LEU A 106 21.27 6.64 0.22
N GLU A 107 22.19 5.90 -0.41
CA GLU A 107 22.96 6.33 -1.59
C GLU A 107 22.08 6.36 -2.86
#